data_AF-Q1ALB8-F1
#
_entry.id   AF-Q1ALB8-F1
#
_cell.length_a   1.000
_cell.length_b   1.000
_cell.length_c   1.000
_cell.angle_alpha   90.00
_cell.angle_beta   90.00
_cell.angle_gamma   90.00
#
_symmetry.space_group_name_H-M   'P 1'
#
loop_
_entity.id
_entity.type
_entity.pdbx_description
1 polymer ?
#
loop_
_entity_poly.entity_id
_entity_poly.type
_entity_poly.pdbx_seq_one_letter_code
_entity_poly.pdbx_strand_id
1 'polypeptide(L)'
;MVTKTSSPSFEISKSMETHVGYVTQIIGPVSDVALSPGKMPNIYNSLTVKGRNPAGQEINVTCEVQQLLGNNEVRAVAMSATDGLTRGMSVVDTGAPLSVPVGEITLGRIFNVLGEPVDNMGPVESNIKFPIHRSAPAFTQLDTKLSI
;
A
#
# COMPACT_ATOMS: atom_id res chain seq x y z
N MET A 1 7.26 -4.88 -54.73
CA MET A 1 7.95 -5.00 -53.43
C MET A 1 6.97 -4.51 -52.37
N VAL A 2 6.41 -5.44 -51.59
CA VAL A 2 5.22 -5.24 -50.75
C VAL A 2 5.60 -4.48 -49.47
N THR A 3 5.15 -3.25 -49.30
CA THR A 3 5.31 -2.52 -48.03
C THR A 3 4.14 -2.83 -47.11
N LYS A 4 4.46 -3.53 -46.02
CA LYS A 4 3.58 -4.00 -44.95
C LYS A 4 2.70 -2.88 -44.38
N THR A 5 1.41 -3.11 -44.36
CA THR A 5 0.40 -2.42 -43.56
C THR A 5 0.70 -2.64 -42.07
N SER A 6 1.03 -1.57 -41.35
CA SER A 6 1.14 -1.57 -39.89
C SER A 6 -0.26 -1.54 -39.28
N SER A 7 -0.69 -2.69 -38.75
CA SER A 7 -1.89 -2.82 -37.92
C SER A 7 -1.79 -1.93 -36.67
N PRO A 8 -2.85 -1.22 -36.26
CA PRO A 8 -2.85 -0.52 -34.98
C PRO A 8 -2.96 -1.56 -33.87
N SER A 9 -1.88 -1.77 -33.13
CA SER A 9 -1.91 -2.51 -31.87
C SER A 9 -2.66 -1.67 -30.84
N PHE A 10 -3.91 -2.05 -30.59
CA PHE A 10 -4.67 -1.63 -29.42
C PHE A 10 -3.90 -2.02 -28.15
N GLU A 11 -3.28 -1.05 -27.48
CA GLU A 11 -2.84 -1.24 -26.10
C GLU A 11 -4.08 -1.26 -25.21
N ILE A 12 -4.49 -2.46 -24.82
CA ILE A 12 -5.46 -2.64 -23.76
C ILE A 12 -4.75 -2.19 -22.47
N SER A 13 -5.02 -0.96 -22.03
CA SER A 13 -4.71 -0.53 -20.68
C SER A 13 -5.46 -1.47 -19.74
N LYS A 14 -4.75 -2.45 -19.19
CA LYS A 14 -5.27 -3.35 -18.17
C LYS A 14 -5.71 -2.48 -17.00
N SER A 15 -7.01 -2.19 -16.93
CA SER A 15 -7.62 -1.57 -15.76
C SER A 15 -7.31 -2.52 -14.61
N MET A 16 -6.37 -2.11 -13.77
CA MET A 16 -6.01 -2.78 -12.54
C MET A 16 -7.34 -2.98 -11.80
N GLU A 17 -7.82 -4.22 -11.67
CA GLU A 17 -9.06 -4.50 -10.95
C GLU A 17 -8.88 -3.92 -9.56
N THR A 18 -9.46 -2.74 -9.35
CA THR A 18 -9.39 -2.06 -8.07
C THR A 18 -10.23 -2.91 -7.14
N HIS A 19 -9.56 -3.59 -6.21
CA HIS A 19 -10.21 -4.28 -5.12
C HIS A 19 -10.80 -3.21 -4.21
N VAL A 20 -12.00 -2.75 -4.57
CA VAL A 20 -12.70 -1.68 -3.88
C VAL A 20 -13.51 -2.28 -2.74
N GLY A 21 -13.22 -1.79 -1.54
CA GLY A 21 -14.00 -1.99 -0.32
C GLY A 21 -14.47 -0.66 0.25
N TYR A 22 -15.02 -0.69 1.46
CA TYR A 22 -15.41 0.51 2.19
C TYR A 22 -15.18 0.36 3.69
N VAL A 23 -14.96 1.50 4.36
CA VAL A 23 -14.78 1.54 5.82
C VAL A 23 -16.10 1.27 6.53
N THR A 24 -16.15 0.26 7.40
CA THR A 24 -17.34 -0.09 8.21
C THR A 24 -17.26 0.53 9.60
N GLN A 25 -16.08 0.57 10.18
CA GLN A 25 -15.85 1.02 11.55
C GLN A 25 -14.49 1.72 11.69
N ILE A 26 -14.40 2.68 12.60
CA ILE A 26 -13.18 3.41 12.95
C ILE A 26 -13.13 3.51 14.48
N ILE A 27 -12.07 3.02 15.10
CA ILE A 27 -11.78 3.08 16.54
C ILE A 27 -10.33 3.52 16.72
N GLY A 28 -10.14 4.83 16.95
CA GLY A 28 -8.81 5.43 16.98
C GLY A 28 -8.04 5.11 15.69
N PRO A 29 -6.82 4.55 15.75
CA PRO A 29 -6.03 4.21 14.56
C PRO A 29 -6.51 2.94 13.85
N VAL A 30 -7.45 2.18 14.44
CA VAL A 30 -7.92 0.91 13.90
C VAL A 30 -9.17 1.14 13.07
N SER A 31 -9.19 0.63 11.84
CA SER A 31 -10.34 0.68 10.95
C SER A 31 -10.72 -0.72 10.48
N ASP A 32 -12.00 -1.05 10.56
CA ASP A 32 -12.53 -2.26 9.93
C ASP A 32 -13.02 -1.90 8.51
N VAL A 33 -12.72 -2.77 7.55
CA VAL A 33 -12.97 -2.55 6.12
C VAL A 33 -13.66 -3.77 5.54
N ALA A 34 -14.84 -3.56 4.95
CA ALA A 34 -15.53 -4.58 4.18
C ALA A 34 -15.05 -4.55 2.73
N LEU A 35 -14.75 -5.72 2.17
CA LEU A 35 -14.33 -5.89 0.79
C LEU A 35 -15.32 -6.76 0.01
N SER A 36 -15.22 -6.65 -1.32
CA SER A 36 -16.04 -7.45 -2.23
C SER A 36 -15.76 -8.96 -2.06
N PRO A 37 -16.78 -9.84 -2.17
CA PRO A 37 -16.59 -11.28 -2.11
C PRO A 37 -15.52 -11.80 -3.08
N GLY A 38 -14.65 -12.69 -2.59
CA GLY A 38 -13.54 -13.25 -3.38
C GLY A 38 -12.34 -12.30 -3.56
N LYS A 39 -12.41 -11.08 -3.03
CA LYS A 39 -11.33 -10.06 -3.10
C LYS A 39 -10.74 -9.75 -1.72
N MET A 40 -10.58 -10.78 -0.89
CA MET A 40 -9.99 -10.63 0.44
C MET A 40 -8.48 -10.41 0.33
N PRO A 41 -7.93 -9.34 0.94
CA PRO A 41 -6.51 -9.08 0.95
C PRO A 41 -5.79 -10.03 1.92
N ASN A 42 -4.48 -10.16 1.75
CA ASN A 42 -3.64 -10.89 2.70
C ASN A 42 -3.39 -10.04 3.96
N ILE A 43 -3.02 -10.70 5.06
CA ILE A 43 -2.43 -10.00 6.20
C ILE A 43 -1.15 -9.30 5.71
N TYR A 44 -0.93 -8.08 6.21
CA TYR A 44 0.12 -7.15 5.81
C TYR A 44 -0.06 -6.44 4.47
N ASN A 45 -1.12 -6.72 3.70
CA ASN A 45 -1.40 -5.91 2.52
C ASN A 45 -1.68 -4.46 2.92
N SER A 46 -1.20 -3.54 2.10
CA SER A 46 -1.51 -2.12 2.22
C SER A 46 -2.85 -1.81 1.57
N LEU A 47 -3.70 -1.10 2.30
CA LEU A 47 -4.96 -0.53 1.84
C LEU A 47 -4.81 0.99 1.76
N THR A 48 -5.44 1.62 0.80
CA THR A 48 -5.52 3.08 0.72
C THR A 48 -6.96 3.52 0.78
N VAL A 49 -7.30 4.28 1.83
CA VAL A 49 -8.60 4.94 1.94
C VAL A 49 -8.54 6.26 1.19
N LYS A 50 -9.39 6.42 0.17
CA LYS A 50 -9.46 7.63 -0.65
C LYS A 50 -10.86 8.20 -0.67
N GLY A 51 -10.94 9.52 -0.59
CA GLY A 51 -12.21 10.23 -0.74
C GLY A 51 -12.14 11.68 -0.29
N ARG A 52 -13.32 12.28 -0.13
CA ARG A 52 -13.49 13.62 0.39
C ARG A 52 -14.41 13.55 1.61
N ASN A 53 -14.00 14.16 2.72
CA ASN A 53 -14.85 14.23 3.89
C ASN A 53 -15.99 15.27 3.69
N PRO A 54 -17.01 15.32 4.57
CA PRO A 54 -18.10 16.30 4.46
C PRO A 54 -17.66 17.77 4.53
N ALA A 55 -16.50 18.04 5.14
CA ALA A 55 -15.90 19.38 5.20
C ALA A 55 -15.14 19.75 3.91
N GLY A 56 -15.09 18.86 2.92
CA GLY A 56 -14.42 19.10 1.66
C GLY A 56 -12.91 18.88 1.69
N GLN A 57 -12.35 18.27 2.73
CA GLN A 57 -10.94 17.89 2.80
C GLN A 57 -10.70 16.60 2.02
N GLU A 58 -9.63 16.56 1.23
CA GLU A 58 -9.17 15.34 0.58
C GLU A 58 -8.52 14.41 1.61
N ILE A 59 -8.92 13.14 1.55
CA ILE A 59 -8.44 12.09 2.46
C ILE A 59 -7.71 11.05 1.63
N ASN A 60 -6.47 10.80 2.02
CA ASN A 60 -5.61 9.75 1.47
C ASN A 60 -4.84 9.11 2.63
N VAL A 61 -5.43 8.09 3.24
CA VAL A 61 -4.86 7.43 4.41
C VAL A 61 -4.45 6.02 4.02
N THR A 62 -3.18 5.70 4.26
CA THR A 62 -2.68 4.35 4.09
C THR A 62 -2.92 3.55 5.36
N CYS A 63 -3.50 2.37 5.21
CA CYS A 63 -3.72 1.40 6.27
C CYS A 63 -3.03 0.08 5.93
N GLU A 64 -2.72 -0.73 6.93
CA GLU A 64 -2.18 -2.08 6.76
C GLU A 64 -3.12 -3.11 7.39
N VAL A 65 -3.45 -4.16 6.65
CA VAL A 65 -4.27 -5.28 7.14
C VAL A 65 -3.51 -6.02 8.24
N GLN A 66 -4.12 -6.14 9.42
CA GLN A 66 -3.55 -6.90 10.55
C GLN A 66 -4.29 -8.20 10.82
N GLN A 67 -5.59 -8.27 10.50
CA GLN A 67 -6.41 -9.43 10.84
C GLN A 67 -7.56 -9.59 9.85
N LEU A 68 -7.93 -10.84 9.58
CA LEU A 68 -9.15 -11.20 8.87
C LEU A 68 -10.26 -11.45 9.90
N LEU A 69 -11.37 -10.72 9.82
CA LEU A 69 -12.48 -10.81 10.79
C LEU A 69 -13.56 -11.82 10.35
N GLY A 70 -13.56 -12.21 9.07
CA GLY A 70 -14.64 -12.99 8.47
C GLY A 70 -15.70 -12.09 7.83
N ASN A 71 -16.73 -12.67 7.20
CA ASN A 71 -17.79 -11.92 6.49
C ASN A 71 -17.26 -10.87 5.49
N ASN A 72 -16.14 -11.19 4.85
CA ASN A 72 -15.42 -10.31 3.92
C ASN A 72 -14.91 -9.01 4.55
N GLU A 73 -14.64 -9.03 5.85
CA GLU A 73 -14.17 -7.88 6.60
C GLU A 73 -12.75 -8.13 7.12
N VAL A 74 -11.95 -7.08 7.10
CA VAL A 74 -10.59 -7.07 7.65
C VAL A 74 -10.44 -5.94 8.65
N ARG A 75 -9.55 -6.15 9.62
CA ARG A 75 -9.08 -5.11 10.52
C ARG A 75 -7.76 -4.58 10.01
N ALA A 76 -7.72 -3.28 9.77
CA ALA A 76 -6.53 -2.57 9.32
C ALA A 76 -6.13 -1.48 10.33
N VAL A 77 -4.83 -1.16 10.36
CA VAL A 77 -4.27 -0.09 11.18
C VAL A 77 -3.81 1.03 10.28
N ALA A 78 -4.21 2.26 10.58
CA ALA A 78 -3.81 3.45 9.84
C ALA A 78 -2.35 3.83 10.14
N MET A 79 -1.61 4.18 9.10
CA MET A 79 -0.21 4.63 9.18
C MET A 79 -0.09 6.15 9.36
N SER A 80 -1.20 6.88 9.25
CA SER A 80 -1.32 8.32 9.46
C SER A 80 -2.56 8.63 10.31
N ALA A 81 -2.74 9.90 10.66
CA ALA A 81 -3.92 10.34 11.42
C ALA A 81 -5.23 9.93 10.72
N THR A 82 -6.18 9.48 11.52
CA THR A 82 -7.52 9.04 11.06
C THR A 82 -8.55 10.16 11.09
N ASP A 83 -8.12 11.40 11.36
CA ASP A 83 -9.00 12.57 11.42
C ASP A 83 -9.69 12.79 10.08
N GLY A 84 -11.02 12.94 10.12
CA GLY A 84 -11.83 13.12 8.92
C GLY A 84 -12.14 11.85 8.14
N LEU A 85 -11.61 10.67 8.53
CA LEU A 85 -12.12 9.41 8.00
C LEU A 85 -13.58 9.20 8.42
N THR A 86 -14.40 8.78 7.47
CA THR A 86 -15.81 8.45 7.73
C THR A 86 -16.13 7.05 7.24
N ARG A 87 -17.14 6.45 7.86
CA ARG A 87 -17.71 5.18 7.37
C ARG A 87 -18.24 5.36 5.94
N GLY A 88 -18.16 4.29 5.15
CA GLY A 88 -18.53 4.28 3.74
C GLY A 88 -17.48 4.86 2.79
N MET A 89 -16.36 5.41 3.28
CA MET A 89 -15.27 5.85 2.41
C MET A 89 -14.68 4.67 1.63
N SER A 90 -14.32 4.94 0.36
CA SER A 90 -13.76 3.90 -0.52
C SER A 90 -12.36 3.50 -0.06
N VAL A 91 -12.11 2.20 -0.11
CA VAL A 91 -10.81 1.61 0.22
C VAL A 91 -10.32 0.82 -0.98
N VAL A 92 -9.06 1.00 -1.33
CA VAL A 92 -8.41 0.29 -2.43
C VAL A 92 -7.33 -0.61 -1.83
N ASP A 93 -7.42 -1.92 -2.03
CA ASP A 93 -6.30 -2.82 -1.75
C ASP A 93 -5.22 -2.69 -2.83
N THR A 94 -3.98 -2.49 -2.39
CA THR A 94 -2.81 -2.42 -3.27
C THR A 94 -2.35 -3.79 -3.76
N GLY A 95 -2.82 -4.87 -3.11
CA GLY A 95 -2.48 -6.25 -3.44
C GLY A 95 -1.12 -6.70 -2.89
N ALA A 96 -0.37 -5.82 -2.24
CA ALA A 96 0.96 -6.10 -1.72
C ALA A 96 1.21 -5.38 -0.38
N PRO A 97 2.24 -5.80 0.38
CA PRO A 97 2.65 -5.08 1.58
C PRO A 97 3.18 -3.67 1.28
N LEU A 98 3.11 -2.80 2.29
CA LEU A 98 3.71 -1.47 2.22
C LEU A 98 5.20 -1.60 1.86
N SER A 99 5.63 -0.84 0.86
CA SER A 99 6.97 -0.92 0.29
C SER A 99 7.63 0.45 0.25
N VAL A 100 8.89 0.50 0.69
CA VAL A 100 9.67 1.72 0.88
C VAL A 100 10.87 1.76 -0.07
N PRO A 101 11.35 2.95 -0.49
CA PRO A 101 12.53 3.07 -1.34
C PRO A 101 13.78 2.55 -0.61
N VAL A 102 14.68 1.93 -1.35
CA VAL A 102 15.98 1.45 -0.85
C VAL A 102 17.11 1.79 -1.83
N GLY A 103 18.35 1.71 -1.36
CA GLY A 103 19.56 1.92 -2.18
C GLY A 103 20.28 3.22 -1.84
N GLU A 104 21.33 3.55 -2.59
CA GLU A 104 22.18 4.72 -2.30
C GLU A 104 21.41 6.05 -2.35
N ILE A 105 20.35 6.12 -3.16
CA ILE A 105 19.46 7.27 -3.28
C ILE A 105 18.76 7.67 -1.97
N THR A 106 18.69 6.76 -0.99
CA THR A 106 18.08 7.04 0.32
C THR A 106 19.09 7.62 1.31
N LEU A 107 20.39 7.62 1.00
CA LEU A 107 21.42 8.11 1.91
C LEU A 107 21.30 9.62 2.11
N GLY A 108 21.35 10.06 3.37
CA GLY A 108 21.24 11.47 3.76
C GLY A 108 19.82 12.05 3.65
N ARG A 109 18.81 11.22 3.36
CA ARG A 109 17.40 11.62 3.28
C ARG A 109 16.65 11.22 4.55
N ILE A 110 15.58 11.95 4.88
CA ILE A 110 14.68 11.61 6.01
C ILE A 110 13.34 11.16 5.44
N PHE A 111 12.89 9.97 5.82
CA PHE A 111 11.63 9.38 5.36
C PHE A 111 10.66 9.14 6.51
N ASN A 112 9.36 9.19 6.20
CA ASN A 112 8.31 8.67 7.06
C ASN A 112 8.15 7.14 6.91
N VAL A 113 7.21 6.56 7.67
CA VAL A 113 6.92 5.11 7.64
C VAL A 113 6.44 4.62 6.26
N LEU A 114 5.82 5.50 5.48
CA LEU A 114 5.36 5.20 4.11
C LEU A 114 6.51 5.24 3.08
N GLY A 115 7.71 5.65 3.48
CA GLY A 115 8.85 5.82 2.59
C GLY A 115 8.80 7.12 1.79
N GLU A 116 8.00 8.09 2.22
CA GLU A 116 7.91 9.42 1.61
C GLU A 116 8.94 10.36 2.27
N PRO A 117 9.68 11.17 1.48
CA PRO A 117 10.66 12.09 2.03
C PRO A 117 9.97 13.25 2.77
N VAL A 118 10.47 13.57 3.97
CA VAL A 118 9.95 14.64 4.86
C VAL A 118 11.00 15.71 5.17
N ASP A 119 12.12 15.70 4.43
CA ASP A 119 13.27 16.59 4.60
C ASP A 119 13.19 17.91 3.78
N ASN A 120 12.11 18.14 3.04
CA ASN A 120 11.93 19.28 2.13
C ASN A 120 13.00 19.39 1.01
N MET A 121 13.75 18.32 0.73
CA MET A 121 14.80 18.30 -0.31
C MET A 121 14.28 17.83 -1.68
N GLY A 122 12.96 17.85 -1.89
CA GLY A 122 12.30 17.36 -3.10
C GLY A 122 12.07 15.84 -3.13
N PRO A 123 11.50 15.31 -4.21
CA PRO A 123 11.17 13.89 -4.31
C PRO A 123 12.41 12.99 -4.38
N VAL A 124 12.25 11.73 -3.98
CA VAL A 124 13.25 10.66 -4.18
C VAL A 124 12.71 9.75 -5.27
N GLU A 125 13.29 9.82 -6.47
CA GLU A 125 12.95 8.90 -7.54
C GLU A 125 13.69 7.57 -7.32
N SER A 126 12.93 6.54 -6.93
CA SER A 126 13.44 5.20 -6.73
C SER A 126 12.78 4.21 -7.66
N ASN A 127 13.61 3.43 -8.36
CA ASN A 127 13.17 2.29 -9.15
C ASN A 127 13.09 0.99 -8.33
N ILE A 128 13.61 0.99 -7.09
CA ILE A 128 13.71 -0.21 -6.26
C ILE A 128 13.05 0.07 -4.91
N LYS A 129 11.97 -0.66 -4.65
CA LYS A 129 11.25 -0.63 -3.37
C LYS A 129 11.20 -2.03 -2.77
N PHE A 130 11.41 -2.12 -1.46
CA PHE A 130 11.32 -3.38 -0.73
C PHE A 130 10.12 -3.35 0.23
N PRO A 131 9.40 -4.48 0.41
CA PRO A 131 8.35 -4.57 1.40
C PRO A 131 8.93 -4.47 2.81
N ILE A 132 8.21 -3.81 3.72
CA ILE A 132 8.62 -3.71 5.13
C ILE A 132 8.50 -5.04 5.87
N HIS A 133 7.57 -5.90 5.43
CA HIS A 133 7.38 -7.25 5.94
C HIS A 133 8.16 -8.25 5.08
N ARG A 134 9.11 -8.94 5.69
CA ARG A 134 9.87 -10.03 5.07
C ARG A 134 10.19 -11.09 6.11
N SER A 135 10.25 -12.33 5.67
CA SER A 135 10.68 -13.43 6.53
C SER A 135 12.11 -13.19 7.02
N ALA A 136 12.38 -13.65 8.25
CA ALA A 136 13.75 -13.70 8.75
C ALA A 136 14.62 -14.58 7.84
N PRO A 137 15.95 -14.33 7.79
CA PRO A 137 16.87 -15.21 7.08
C PRO A 137 16.74 -16.66 7.54
N ALA A 138 16.93 -17.61 6.62
CA ALA A 138 16.90 -19.03 6.96
C ALA A 138 18.10 -19.38 7.85
N PHE A 139 17.97 -20.43 8.68
CA PHE A 139 19.04 -20.90 9.55
C PHE A 139 20.37 -21.16 8.79
N THR A 140 20.28 -21.69 7.57
CA THR A 140 21.43 -21.96 6.69
C THR A 140 22.13 -20.72 6.16
N GLN A 141 21.50 -19.54 6.27
CA GLN A 141 22.05 -18.26 5.84
C GLN A 141 22.67 -17.48 7.00
N LEU A 142 22.58 -17.99 8.23
CA LEU A 142 23.16 -17.35 9.40
C LEU A 142 24.67 -17.62 9.44
N ASP A 143 25.46 -16.56 9.59
CA ASP A 143 26.89 -16.71 9.86
C ASP A 143 27.11 -17.08 11.33
N THR A 144 27.95 -18.07 11.58
CA THR A 144 28.30 -18.55 12.92
C THR A 144 29.56 -17.87 13.46
N LYS A 145 30.24 -17.06 12.64
CA LYS A 145 31.40 -16.28 13.08
C LYS A 145 30.95 -15.10 13.92
N LEU A 146 31.48 -15.03 15.14
CA LEU A 146 31.45 -13.84 15.98
C LEU A 146 32.19 -12.71 15.25
N SER A 147 31.42 -11.75 14.73
CA SER A 147 31.93 -10.49 14.20
C SER A 147 31.78 -9.46 15.32
N ILE A 148 32.91 -9.11 15.96
CA ILE A 148 33.00 -8.02 16.95
C ILE A 148 33.61 -6.81 16.24
#